data_AF-A0A9W8AF43-F1
#
_entry.id   AF-A0A9W8AF43-F1
#
_cell.length_a   1.000
_cell.length_b   1.000
_cell.length_c   1.000
_cell.angle_alpha   90.00
_cell.angle_beta   90.00
_cell.angle_gamma   90.00
#
_symmetry.space_group_name_H-M   'P 1'
#
loop_
_entity.id
_entity.type
_entity.pdbx_description
1 polymer ?
#
loop_
_entity_poly.entity_id
_entity_poly.type
_entity_poly.pdbx_seq_one_letter_code
_entity_poly.pdbx_strand_id
1 'polypeptide(L)'
;MDCDTISTGDDGRHPVVARVTIVNFRGHILLDTYVQPKAEVTDYRTVDHGITAAHLENAPDFETVQQEVAALLKDRVLVGHELGRQLKLFQHSHPPQLRRDTSSYRDIVALVPGETRPTLKQLAATLFGITINKKQNSTAEAATMAMLLFRKFKKQWESFEGRKKTLSTKKSK
;
A
#
# COMPACT_ATOMS: atom_id res chain seq x y z
N MET A 1 -4.26 -0.93 1.67
CA MET A 1 -3.09 -1.73 2.09
C MET A 1 -1.87 -0.85 1.97
N ASP A 2 -0.97 -0.92 2.94
CA ASP A 2 0.38 -0.35 2.85
C ASP A 2 1.39 -1.20 3.62
N CYS A 3 2.68 -0.99 3.36
CA CYS A 3 3.76 -1.80 3.91
C CYS A 3 4.98 -0.95 4.25
N ASP A 4 5.59 -1.25 5.39
CA ASP A 4 6.93 -0.80 5.75
C ASP A 4 7.98 -1.85 5.37
N THR A 5 9.17 -1.37 5.03
CA THR A 5 10.26 -2.19 4.54
C THR A 5 11.55 -1.88 5.28
N ILE A 6 12.28 -2.94 5.62
CA ILE A 6 13.67 -2.87 6.08
C ILE A 6 14.62 -3.32 4.96
N SER A 7 15.91 -3.10 5.14
CA SER A 7 16.94 -3.57 4.22
C SER A 7 17.63 -4.82 4.76
N THR A 8 17.91 -5.77 3.86
CA THR A 8 18.61 -7.02 4.15
C THR A 8 19.71 -7.28 3.11
N GLY A 9 20.55 -8.29 3.38
CA GLY A 9 21.59 -8.77 2.47
C GLY A 9 22.88 -7.95 2.53
N ASP A 10 23.98 -8.55 2.05
CA ASP A 10 25.35 -8.04 2.28
C ASP A 10 25.62 -6.64 1.72
N ASP A 11 24.88 -6.23 0.68
CA ASP A 11 24.99 -4.88 0.10
C ASP A 11 24.06 -3.84 0.74
N GLY A 12 23.17 -4.29 1.64
CA GLY A 12 22.16 -3.49 2.34
C GLY A 12 21.10 -2.86 1.43
N ARG A 13 20.93 -3.36 0.20
CA ARG A 13 20.05 -2.76 -0.82
C ARG A 13 18.84 -3.60 -1.17
N HIS A 14 18.60 -4.71 -0.47
CA HIS A 14 17.45 -5.56 -0.73
C HIS A 14 16.28 -5.22 0.23
N PRO A 15 15.29 -4.42 -0.21
CA PRO A 15 14.14 -4.10 0.61
C PRO A 15 13.24 -5.33 0.77
N VAL A 16 12.90 -5.65 2.02
CA VAL A 16 11.95 -6.71 2.37
C VAL A 16 10.83 -6.15 3.24
N VAL A 17 9.64 -6.76 3.19
CA VAL A 17 8.52 -6.35 4.06
C VAL A 17 8.89 -6.63 5.51
N ALA A 18 8.66 -5.65 6.38
CA ALA A 18 8.81 -5.80 7.82
C ALA A 18 7.49 -5.61 8.58
N ARG A 19 6.52 -4.88 8.00
CA ARG A 19 5.16 -4.75 8.50
C ARG A 19 4.19 -4.53 7.35
N VAL A 20 3.00 -5.11 7.44
CA VAL A 20 1.89 -4.86 6.51
C VAL A 20 0.63 -4.49 7.28
N THR A 21 -0.08 -3.49 6.77
CA THR A 21 -1.40 -3.15 7.27
C THR A 21 -2.43 -3.16 6.14
N ILE A 22 -3.54 -3.86 6.35
CA ILE A 22 -4.72 -3.89 5.48
C ILE A 22 -5.91 -3.35 6.29
N VAL A 23 -6.61 -2.38 5.72
CA VAL A 23 -7.84 -1.82 6.28
C VAL A 23 -9.02 -2.09 5.35
N ASN A 24 -10.21 -2.20 5.92
CA ASN A 24 -11.45 -2.26 5.15
C ASN A 24 -11.86 -0.87 4.61
N PHE A 25 -12.97 -0.82 3.87
CA PHE A 25 -13.49 0.42 3.30
C PHE A 25 -13.81 1.51 4.34
N ARG A 26 -14.15 1.14 5.58
CA ARG A 26 -14.43 2.09 6.67
C ARG A 26 -13.15 2.57 7.35
N GLY A 27 -12.00 1.97 7.06
CA GLY A 27 -10.72 2.25 7.71
C GLY A 27 -10.43 1.35 8.91
N HIS A 28 -11.25 0.33 9.20
CA HIS A 28 -10.94 -0.60 10.28
C HIS A 28 -9.85 -1.57 9.82
N ILE A 29 -8.86 -1.82 10.69
CA ILE A 29 -7.79 -2.78 10.46
C ILE A 29 -8.39 -4.18 10.32
N LEU A 30 -8.02 -4.85 9.23
CA LEU A 30 -8.30 -6.27 8.97
C LEU A 30 -7.06 -7.12 9.26
N LEU A 31 -5.88 -6.58 8.98
CA LEU A 31 -4.58 -7.18 9.26
C LEU A 31 -3.60 -6.06 9.60
N ASP A 32 -2.83 -6.23 10.67
CA ASP A 32 -1.67 -5.41 11.00
C ASP A 32 -0.64 -6.29 11.69
N THR A 33 0.37 -6.72 10.94
CA THR A 33 1.36 -7.68 11.44
C THR A 33 2.76 -7.32 10.98
N TYR A 34 3.73 -7.59 11.85
CA TYR A 34 5.13 -7.65 11.49
C TYR A 34 5.41 -8.91 10.67
N VAL A 35 6.55 -8.92 9.97
CA VAL A 35 7.00 -10.04 9.16
C VAL A 35 8.45 -10.36 9.51
N GLN A 36 8.73 -11.62 9.84
CA GLN A 36 10.08 -12.06 10.13
C GLN A 36 10.91 -12.10 8.83
N PRO A 37 12.05 -11.39 8.76
CA PRO A 37 12.92 -11.42 7.61
C PRO A 37 13.68 -12.76 7.54
N LYS A 38 13.87 -13.28 6.33
CA LYS A 38 14.63 -14.52 6.09
C LYS A 38 16.14 -14.34 6.11
N ALA A 39 16.59 -13.12 5.81
CA ALA A 39 17.99 -12.75 5.73
C ALA A 39 18.31 -11.76 6.86
N GLU A 40 19.61 -11.65 7.19
CA GLU A 40 20.06 -10.71 8.20
C GLU A 40 19.67 -9.26 7.82
N VAL A 41 19.16 -8.53 8.82
CA VAL A 41 18.75 -7.15 8.66
C VAL A 41 19.96 -6.25 8.78
N THR A 42 20.24 -5.48 7.73
CA THR A 42 21.33 -4.51 7.71
C THR A 42 20.89 -3.11 8.12
N ASP A 43 19.64 -2.75 7.83
CA ASP A 43 19.06 -1.48 8.24
C ASP A 43 17.56 -1.62 8.53
N TYR A 44 17.20 -1.41 9.80
CA TYR A 44 15.82 -1.43 10.28
C TYR A 44 15.03 -0.18 9.89
N ARG A 45 15.69 0.87 9.38
CA ARG A 45 15.08 2.15 9.03
C ARG A 45 14.19 2.67 10.16
N THR A 46 14.64 2.51 11.40
CA THR A 46 13.83 2.79 12.61
C THR A 46 13.36 4.25 12.66
N VAL A 47 14.12 5.19 12.10
CA VAL A 47 13.72 6.60 12.00
C VAL A 47 12.48 6.79 11.10
N ASP A 48 12.27 5.91 10.11
CA ASP A 48 11.15 5.99 9.18
C ASP A 48 9.85 5.44 9.74
N HIS A 49 9.89 4.40 10.56
CA HIS A 49 8.68 3.66 10.94
C HIS A 49 8.72 3.01 12.34
N GLY A 50 9.82 3.18 13.08
CA GLY A 50 9.96 2.70 14.45
C GLY A 50 10.12 1.18 14.59
N ILE A 51 10.43 0.47 13.50
CA ILE A 51 10.69 -0.98 13.56
C ILE A 51 12.06 -1.21 14.19
N THR A 52 12.13 -2.23 15.03
CA THR A 52 13.33 -2.66 15.78
C THR A 52 13.41 -4.18 15.73
N ALA A 53 14.57 -4.75 16.07
CA ALA A 53 14.78 -6.20 16.14
C ALA A 53 13.72 -6.92 16.99
N ALA A 54 13.36 -6.34 18.15
CA ALA A 54 12.35 -6.90 19.06
C ALA A 54 10.96 -7.05 18.43
N HIS A 55 10.59 -6.19 17.47
CA HIS A 55 9.33 -6.34 16.74
C HIS A 55 9.34 -7.55 15.79
N LEU A 56 10.52 -8.00 15.34
CA LEU A 56 10.68 -9.04 14.31
C LEU A 56 11.05 -10.41 14.90
N GLU A 57 11.60 -10.47 16.11
CA GLU A 57 12.15 -11.67 16.75
C GLU A 57 11.16 -12.86 16.80
N ASN A 58 9.86 -12.57 16.96
CA ASN A 58 8.78 -13.58 16.99
C ASN A 58 7.65 -13.24 16.01
N ALA A 59 7.93 -12.44 14.99
CA ALA A 59 6.95 -12.16 13.96
C ALA A 59 6.67 -13.43 13.14
N PRO A 60 5.46 -13.58 12.55
CA PRO A 60 5.20 -14.66 11.62
C PRO A 60 6.14 -14.61 10.41
N ASP A 61 6.46 -15.77 9.86
CA ASP A 61 7.27 -15.87 8.65
C ASP A 61 6.58 -15.24 7.43
N PHE A 62 7.37 -14.92 6.42
CA PHE A 62 6.89 -14.26 5.21
C PHE A 62 5.80 -15.07 4.49
N GLU A 63 5.96 -16.38 4.39
CA GLU A 63 5.01 -17.29 3.74
C GLU A 63 3.63 -17.24 4.41
N THR A 64 3.59 -17.30 5.74
CA THR A 64 2.36 -17.25 6.53
C THR A 64 1.63 -15.93 6.28
N VAL A 65 2.34 -14.81 6.40
CA VAL A 65 1.74 -13.48 6.17
C VAL A 65 1.33 -13.31 4.70
N GLN A 66 2.13 -13.82 3.75
CA GLN A 66 1.81 -13.75 2.33
C GLN A 66 0.51 -14.50 2.01
N GLN A 67 0.30 -15.69 2.60
CA GLN A 67 -0.94 -16.45 2.42
C GLN A 67 -2.15 -15.71 3.00
N GLU A 68 -2.01 -15.12 4.18
CA GLU A 68 -3.07 -14.33 4.81
C GLU A 68 -3.42 -13.09 3.98
N VAL A 69 -2.42 -12.36 3.51
CA VAL A 69 -2.59 -11.23 2.58
C VAL A 69 -3.28 -11.69 1.31
N ALA A 70 -2.83 -12.78 0.67
CA ALA A 70 -3.44 -13.29 -0.55
C ALA A 70 -4.92 -13.68 -0.34
N ALA A 71 -5.24 -14.31 0.79
CA ALA A 71 -6.62 -14.66 1.16
C ALA A 71 -7.50 -13.42 1.34
N LEU A 72 -6.99 -12.38 2.00
CA LEU A 72 -7.71 -11.12 2.18
C LEU A 72 -7.92 -10.37 0.86
N LEU A 73 -6.98 -10.45 -0.08
CA LEU A 73 -7.04 -9.74 -1.36
C LEU A 73 -7.87 -10.45 -2.43
N LYS A 74 -8.09 -11.76 -2.30
CA LYS A 74 -8.78 -12.58 -3.30
C LYS A 74 -10.14 -12.01 -3.68
N ASP A 75 -10.34 -11.80 -4.99
CA ASP A 75 -11.59 -11.31 -5.60
C ASP A 75 -12.10 -9.96 -5.07
N ARG A 76 -11.23 -9.16 -4.44
CA ARG A 76 -11.57 -7.83 -3.90
C ARG A 76 -10.91 -6.71 -4.68
N VAL A 77 -11.46 -5.51 -4.55
CA VAL A 77 -10.80 -4.28 -5.02
C VAL A 77 -9.69 -3.92 -4.04
N LEU A 78 -8.45 -3.89 -4.51
CA LEU A 78 -7.28 -3.49 -3.74
C LEU A 78 -7.02 -1.99 -3.88
N VAL A 79 -7.10 -1.28 -2.76
CA VAL A 79 -6.78 0.15 -2.66
C VAL A 79 -5.44 0.33 -1.94
N GLY A 80 -4.58 1.19 -2.47
CA GLY A 80 -3.31 1.56 -1.84
C GLY A 80 -2.62 2.73 -2.55
N HIS A 81 -1.36 2.95 -2.22
CA HIS A 81 -0.53 4.01 -2.79
C HIS A 81 0.76 3.39 -3.30
N GLU A 82 1.02 3.46 -4.61
CA GLU A 82 2.12 2.77 -5.31
C GLU A 82 2.03 1.24 -5.33
N LEU A 83 0.81 0.69 -5.42
CA LEU A 83 0.48 -0.75 -5.29
C LEU A 83 1.43 -1.70 -6.04
N GLY A 84 2.01 -1.29 -7.16
CA GLY A 84 3.03 -2.08 -7.87
C GLY A 84 4.22 -2.45 -6.99
N ARG A 85 4.70 -1.53 -6.14
CA ARG A 85 5.79 -1.75 -5.18
C ARG A 85 5.37 -2.76 -4.11
N GLN A 86 4.21 -2.56 -3.46
CA GLN A 86 3.74 -3.46 -2.40
C GLN A 86 3.45 -4.87 -2.93
N LEU A 87 2.82 -5.00 -4.10
CA LEU A 87 2.56 -6.28 -4.73
C LEU A 87 3.84 -7.04 -5.09
N LYS A 88 4.88 -6.33 -5.57
CA LYS A 88 6.19 -6.93 -5.84
C LYS A 88 6.85 -7.47 -4.57
N LEU A 89 6.78 -6.71 -3.47
CA LEU A 89 7.32 -7.14 -2.17
C LEU A 89 6.65 -8.42 -1.66
N PHE A 90 5.33 -8.55 -1.85
CA PHE A 90 4.57 -9.75 -1.50
C PHE A 90 4.61 -10.85 -2.57
N GLN A 91 5.33 -10.67 -3.67
CA GLN A 91 5.34 -11.59 -4.82
C GLN A 91 3.92 -11.98 -5.27
N HIS A 92 2.98 -11.04 -5.15
CA HIS A 92 1.55 -11.26 -5.40
C HIS A 92 1.11 -10.54 -6.67
N SER A 93 0.33 -11.21 -7.51
CA SER A 93 -0.32 -10.59 -8.66
C SER A 93 -1.78 -10.30 -8.36
N HIS A 94 -2.19 -9.06 -8.57
CA HIS A 94 -3.59 -8.65 -8.42
C HIS A 94 -4.15 -8.16 -9.77
N PRO A 95 -5.39 -8.49 -10.19
CA PRO A 95 -5.90 -8.07 -11.49
C PRO A 95 -5.90 -6.53 -11.66
N PRO A 96 -5.36 -5.96 -12.75
CA PRO A 96 -5.26 -4.50 -12.92
C PRO A 96 -6.60 -3.77 -12.75
N GLN A 97 -7.69 -4.37 -13.23
CA GLN A 97 -9.06 -3.84 -13.12
C GLN A 97 -9.60 -3.77 -11.68
N LEU A 98 -8.99 -4.50 -10.75
CA LEU A 98 -9.32 -4.49 -9.33
C LEU A 98 -8.34 -3.64 -8.50
N ARG A 99 -7.29 -3.07 -9.11
CA ARG A 99 -6.38 -2.15 -8.43
C ARG A 99 -6.95 -0.73 -8.43
N ARG A 100 -6.81 -0.03 -7.31
CA ARG A 100 -7.08 1.39 -7.13
C ARG A 100 -5.85 2.03 -6.51
N ASP A 101 -4.89 2.35 -7.39
CA ASP A 101 -3.62 2.93 -6.99
C ASP A 101 -3.69 4.46 -6.96
N THR A 102 -3.71 5.00 -5.74
CA THR A 102 -3.89 6.44 -5.50
C THR A 102 -2.71 7.29 -5.97
N SER A 103 -1.53 6.72 -6.19
CA SER A 103 -0.36 7.47 -6.69
C SER A 103 -0.40 7.71 -8.20
N SER A 104 -1.31 7.04 -8.93
CA SER A 104 -1.39 7.11 -10.39
C SER A 104 -2.75 7.56 -10.93
N TYR A 105 -3.76 7.68 -10.07
CA TYR A 105 -5.07 8.14 -10.50
C TYR A 105 -5.07 9.63 -10.78
N ARG A 106 -5.33 9.99 -12.05
CA ARG A 106 -5.20 11.35 -12.58
C ARG A 106 -5.81 12.43 -11.69
N ASP A 107 -7.04 12.26 -11.22
CA ASP A 107 -7.73 13.31 -10.46
C ASP A 107 -7.17 13.45 -9.03
N ILE A 108 -6.51 12.41 -8.49
CA ILE A 108 -5.77 12.50 -7.22
C ILE A 108 -4.41 13.15 -7.46
N VAL A 109 -3.69 12.74 -8.50
CA VAL A 109 -2.37 13.33 -8.84
C VAL A 109 -2.48 14.83 -9.09
N ALA A 110 -3.53 15.27 -9.79
CA ALA A 110 -3.78 16.68 -10.11
C ALA A 110 -3.99 17.59 -8.88
N LEU A 111 -4.14 17.03 -7.68
CA LEU A 111 -4.25 17.82 -6.45
C LEU A 111 -2.92 18.47 -6.04
N VAL A 112 -1.79 17.94 -6.52
CA VAL A 112 -0.46 18.47 -6.23
C VAL A 112 0.14 18.96 -7.55
N PRO A 113 -0.03 20.25 -7.91
CA PRO A 113 0.43 20.78 -9.19
C PRO A 113 1.93 20.57 -9.38
N GLY A 114 2.32 20.18 -10.59
CA GLY A 114 3.71 19.95 -10.98
C GLY A 114 4.28 18.58 -10.58
N GLU A 115 3.54 17.77 -9.83
CA GLU A 115 3.98 16.45 -9.40
C GLU A 115 3.37 15.34 -10.26
N THR A 116 4.19 14.36 -10.65
CA THR A 116 3.76 13.20 -11.45
C THR A 116 3.42 12.00 -10.57
N ARG A 117 4.00 11.91 -9.37
CA ARG A 117 3.73 10.88 -8.35
C ARG A 117 3.77 11.50 -6.95
N PRO A 118 2.69 12.19 -6.53
CA PRO A 118 2.69 12.85 -5.24
C PRO A 118 2.68 11.84 -4.13
N THR A 119 3.50 12.09 -3.13
CA THR A 119 3.57 11.27 -1.92
C THR A 119 2.24 11.33 -1.16
N LEU A 120 1.96 10.28 -0.42
CA LEU A 120 0.80 10.25 0.46
C LEU A 120 0.80 11.41 1.47
N LYS A 121 1.99 11.86 1.91
CA LYS A 121 2.15 13.03 2.79
C LYS A 121 1.70 14.33 2.12
N GLN A 122 2.12 14.57 0.87
CA GLN A 122 1.68 15.75 0.11
C GLN A 122 0.16 15.72 -0.10
N LEU A 123 -0.39 14.57 -0.52
CA LEU A 123 -1.83 14.42 -0.73
C LEU A 123 -2.64 14.61 0.56
N ALA A 124 -2.14 14.08 1.68
CA ALA A 124 -2.78 14.23 2.98
C ALA A 124 -2.82 15.69 3.45
N ALA A 125 -1.69 16.40 3.30
CA ALA A 125 -1.59 17.81 3.63
C ALA A 125 -2.53 18.64 2.75
N THR A 126 -2.53 18.42 1.43
CA THR A 126 -3.36 19.18 0.49
C THR A 126 -4.86 18.97 0.71
N LEU A 127 -5.31 17.74 0.95
CA LEU A 127 -6.74 17.44 0.99
C LEU A 127 -7.38 17.55 2.36
N PHE A 128 -6.62 17.25 3.40
CA PHE A 128 -7.15 17.10 4.76
C PHE A 128 -6.50 18.07 5.74
N GLY A 129 -5.47 18.83 5.32
CA GLY A 129 -4.68 19.66 6.24
C GLY A 129 -3.90 18.84 7.26
N ILE A 130 -3.70 17.54 7.00
CA ILE A 130 -3.04 16.61 7.92
C ILE A 130 -1.57 16.47 7.54
N THR A 131 -0.69 16.73 8.50
CA THR A 131 0.72 16.37 8.37
C THR A 131 0.91 14.94 8.86
N ILE A 132 1.20 14.01 7.94
CA ILE A 132 1.58 12.65 8.32
C ILE A 132 2.98 12.71 8.95
N ASN A 133 3.06 12.34 10.23
CA ASN A 133 4.32 12.18 10.96
C ASN A 133 4.65 10.69 11.05
N LYS A 134 5.82 10.31 10.55
CA LYS A 134 6.34 8.94 10.58
C LYS A 134 6.75 8.56 12.01
N LYS A 135 5.82 7.98 12.78
CA LYS A 135 6.05 7.29 14.06
C LYS A 135 5.24 5.98 14.06
N GLN A 136 5.46 5.14 15.08
CA GLN A 136 5.09 3.72 15.29
C GLN A 136 3.73 3.18 14.76
N ASN A 137 2.81 4.01 14.27
CA ASN A 137 1.53 3.66 13.62
C ASN A 137 1.40 4.15 12.16
N SER A 138 2.50 4.59 11.53
CA SER A 138 2.50 5.22 10.21
C SER A 138 1.96 4.33 9.09
N THR A 139 2.15 3.00 9.16
CA THR A 139 1.64 2.06 8.16
C THR A 139 0.12 2.01 8.13
N ALA A 140 -0.51 1.97 9.32
CA ALA A 140 -1.96 1.94 9.47
C ALA A 140 -2.58 3.27 9.05
N GLU A 141 -1.96 4.38 9.43
CA GLU A 141 -2.34 5.72 8.96
C GLU A 141 -2.24 5.79 7.44
N ALA A 142 -1.13 5.34 6.84
CA ALA A 142 -0.94 5.37 5.39
C ALA A 142 -1.99 4.50 4.65
N ALA A 143 -2.23 3.28 5.12
CA ALA A 143 -3.27 2.41 4.55
C ALA A 143 -4.67 3.07 4.64
N THR A 144 -4.95 3.75 5.75
CA THR A 144 -6.20 4.49 5.97
C THR A 144 -6.29 5.73 5.08
N MET A 145 -5.22 6.50 4.95
CA MET A 145 -5.16 7.68 4.09
C MET A 145 -5.35 7.32 2.62
N ALA A 146 -4.71 6.25 2.13
CA ALA A 146 -4.97 5.73 0.79
C ALA A 146 -6.45 5.34 0.60
N MET A 147 -7.07 4.73 1.62
CA MET A 147 -8.50 4.42 1.59
C MET A 147 -9.38 5.68 1.59
N LEU A 148 -9.03 6.71 2.37
CA LEU A 148 -9.75 7.99 2.40
C LEU A 148 -9.67 8.72 1.06
N LEU A 149 -8.49 8.73 0.43
CA LEU A 149 -8.30 9.24 -0.92
C LEU A 149 -9.22 8.54 -1.91
N PHE A 150 -9.19 7.20 -1.94
CA PHE A 150 -10.07 6.43 -2.81
C PHE A 150 -11.55 6.74 -2.54
N ARG A 151 -11.98 6.79 -1.28
CA ARG A 151 -13.37 7.12 -0.91
C ARG A 151 -13.81 8.48 -1.44
N LYS A 152 -12.96 9.50 -1.33
CA LYS A 152 -13.25 10.85 -1.83
C LYS A 152 -13.48 10.87 -3.35
N PHE A 153 -12.78 10.02 -4.10
CA PHE A 153 -12.83 9.97 -5.57
C PHE A 153 -13.57 8.74 -6.13
N LYS A 154 -14.18 7.91 -5.28
CA LYS A 154 -14.74 6.60 -5.68
C LYS A 154 -15.74 6.72 -6.82
N LYS A 155 -16.61 7.74 -6.78
CA LYS A 155 -17.65 7.93 -7.80
C LYS A 155 -17.04 8.17 -9.19
N GLN A 156 -16.05 9.06 -9.26
CA GLN A 156 -15.33 9.41 -10.49
C GLN A 156 -14.54 8.19 -10.98
N TRP A 157 -13.82 7.53 -10.07
CA TRP A 157 -12.96 6.40 -10.37
C TRP A 157 -13.75 5.20 -10.92
N GLU A 158 -14.82 4.78 -10.23
CA GLU A 158 -15.62 3.64 -10.68
C GLU A 158 -16.39 3.94 -11.98
N SER A 159 -16.79 5.20 -12.20
CA SER A 159 -17.39 5.61 -13.48
C SER A 159 -16.39 5.47 -14.64
N PHE A 160 -15.13 5.85 -14.40
CA PHE A 160 -14.05 5.71 -15.39
C PHE A 160 -13.72 4.24 -15.70
N GLU A 161 -13.61 3.40 -14.66
CA GLU A 161 -13.36 1.96 -14.83
C GLU A 161 -14.53 1.23 -15.51
N GLY A 162 -15.77 1.63 -15.22
CA GLY A 162 -16.95 1.12 -15.92
C GLY A 162 -16.91 1.41 -17.42
N ARG A 163 -16.52 2.63 -17.83
CA ARG A 163 -16.37 3.00 -19.26
C ARG A 163 -15.29 2.18 -19.97
N LYS A 164 -14.15 1.94 -19.32
CA LYS A 164 -13.07 1.11 -19.89
C LYS A 164 -13.54 -0.32 -20.17
N LYS A 165 -14.27 -0.93 -19.25
CA LYS A 165 -14.82 -2.29 -19.43
C LYS A 165 -15.71 -2.35 -20.67
N THR A 166 -16.63 -1.41 -20.83
CA THR A 166 -17.52 -1.33 -21.99
C THR A 166 -16.77 -1.18 -23.32
N LEU A 167 -15.70 -0.37 -23.34
CA LEU A 167 -14.86 -0.17 -24.53
C LEU A 167 -14.03 -1.42 -24.87
N SER A 168 -13.52 -2.14 -23.87
CA SER A 168 -12.77 -3.39 -24.08
C SER A 168 -13.65 -4.49 -24.66
N THR A 169 -14.88 -4.66 -24.17
CA THR A 169 -15.84 -5.66 -24.70
C THR A 169 -16.29 -5.39 -26.13
N LYS A 170 -16.22 -4.14 -26.61
CA LYS A 170 -16.55 -3.78 -28.00
C LYS A 170 -15.41 -4.01 -28.99
N LYS A 171 -14.16 -4.12 -28.54
CA LYS A 171 -12.99 -4.39 -29.39
C LYS A 171 -12.67 -5.88 -29.57
N SER A 172 -13.26 -6.75 -28.74
CA SER A 172 -13.06 -8.20 -28.78
C SER A 172 -14.21 -8.97 -29.43
N LYS A 173 -15.13 -8.27 -30.12
CA LYS A 173 -16.17 -8.81 -30.99
C LYS A 173 -15.89 -8.34 -32.40
#